data_AF-A0A7M4EKA8-F1
#
_entry.id   AF-A0A7M4EKA8-F1
#
_cell.length_a   1.000
_cell.length_b   1.000
_cell.length_c   1.000
_cell.angle_alpha   90.00
_cell.angle_beta   90.00
_cell.angle_gamma   90.00
#
_symmetry.space_group_name_H-M   'P 1'
#
loop_
_entity.id
_entity.type
_entity.pdbx_description
1 polymer ?
#
loop_
_entity_poly.entity_id
_entity_poly.type
_entity_poly.pdbx_seq_one_letter_code
_entity_poly.pdbx_strand_id
1 'polypeptide(L)'
;MGCFFSKRRKPGKAPLPSGAGAGSEDTQPRYSWDQRPQVDPKDYTFSGLKDETVGRLPGKVAGQQFVLQECENCNIYIFDHSATITIDDCTNCRIFLGPVKGSVFFRDCKDCKCIVACQQFRTRDCRKLEVFLCCATQPIIESSTGMKFGCFQFYYPELALQFKDAGLSIFNNTWSNIHDFTPVSGENNWSLLPEDGAVQDFVPLPSSEELKGVRISTDATRSIIPITRGQRQKSSDESCLAVLFAGDYTTANARKLIDEVISVAFPAVSDKLNWKVSPVVALEFNGDGAVEGCQSIVNEVFSGTKIFVSEDKTSASRDVDNFYNFADMQMGM
;
A
#
# COMPACT_ATOMS: atom_id res chain seq x y z
N MET A 1 36.81 61.63 -17.67
CA MET A 1 36.13 61.35 -18.96
C MET A 1 34.81 60.67 -18.59
N GLY A 2 33.64 61.28 -18.63
CA GLY A 2 32.98 61.96 -19.75
C GLY A 2 31.69 61.17 -20.03
N CYS A 3 30.52 61.78 -19.75
CA CYS A 3 29.16 61.24 -19.78
C CYS A 3 28.73 60.60 -21.12
N PHE A 4 27.63 59.82 -21.14
CA PHE A 4 26.42 60.13 -21.92
C PHE A 4 25.21 59.24 -21.56
N PHE A 5 24.07 59.89 -21.32
CA PHE A 5 22.73 59.32 -21.12
C PHE A 5 22.07 58.93 -22.46
N SER A 6 21.20 57.91 -22.48
CA SER A 6 20.00 57.97 -23.33
C SER A 6 18.80 57.26 -22.69
N LYS A 7 17.68 57.99 -22.55
CA LYS A 7 16.35 57.51 -22.16
C LYS A 7 15.62 56.99 -23.41
N ARG A 8 14.90 55.87 -23.33
CA ARG A 8 13.86 55.51 -24.31
C ARG A 8 12.46 55.44 -23.68
N ARG A 9 11.52 56.04 -24.41
CA ARG A 9 10.13 56.40 -24.08
C ARG A 9 9.16 55.21 -24.18
N LYS A 10 8.07 55.28 -23.39
CA LYS A 10 6.82 54.50 -23.57
C LYS A 10 6.08 54.93 -24.86
N PRO A 11 5.42 54.01 -25.59
CA PRO A 11 4.50 54.39 -26.66
C PRO A 11 3.09 54.66 -26.12
N GLY A 12 2.47 55.72 -26.66
CA GLY A 12 1.14 56.21 -26.29
C GLY A 12 -0.02 55.52 -27.03
N LYS A 13 -1.21 55.70 -26.44
CA LYS A 13 -2.53 55.18 -26.88
C LYS A 13 -2.98 55.75 -28.23
N ALA A 14 -3.68 54.94 -29.01
CA ALA A 14 -4.54 55.37 -30.12
C ALA A 14 -6.03 55.43 -29.69
N PRO A 15 -6.90 56.24 -30.32
CA PRO A 15 -8.26 56.52 -29.85
C PRO A 15 -9.32 55.53 -30.38
N LEU A 16 -10.35 55.30 -29.56
CA LEU A 16 -11.55 54.50 -29.84
C LEU A 16 -12.56 55.27 -30.71
N PRO A 17 -13.41 54.58 -31.51
CA PRO A 17 -14.70 55.12 -31.91
C PRO A 17 -15.78 54.78 -30.87
N SER A 18 -16.65 55.75 -30.64
CA SER A 18 -17.82 55.72 -29.75
C SER A 18 -18.96 54.88 -30.34
N GLY A 19 -19.49 53.94 -29.54
CA GLY A 19 -20.75 53.25 -29.79
C GLY A 19 -21.38 52.83 -28.46
N ALA A 20 -22.60 53.26 -28.22
CA ALA A 20 -23.34 53.14 -26.97
C ALA A 20 -23.99 51.75 -26.79
N GLY A 21 -24.13 51.31 -25.53
CA GLY A 21 -25.30 50.53 -25.09
C GLY A 21 -25.04 49.16 -24.44
N ALA A 22 -25.60 49.04 -23.22
CA ALA A 22 -26.07 47.84 -22.52
C ALA A 22 -25.08 47.01 -21.66
N GLY A 23 -25.21 47.21 -20.34
CA GLY A 23 -25.22 46.19 -19.27
C GLY A 23 -24.08 45.18 -19.20
N SER A 24 -23.17 45.37 -18.25
CA SER A 24 -22.30 44.30 -17.76
C SER A 24 -22.34 44.24 -16.24
N GLU A 25 -22.91 43.14 -15.72
CA GLU A 25 -22.79 42.73 -14.33
C GLU A 25 -21.33 42.71 -13.90
N ASP A 26 -21.08 43.26 -12.72
CA ASP A 26 -19.78 43.35 -12.06
C ASP A 26 -19.35 41.94 -11.60
N THR A 27 -18.90 41.12 -12.55
CA THR A 27 -18.32 39.80 -12.26
C THR A 27 -16.84 39.98 -11.98
N GLN A 28 -16.50 40.16 -10.71
CA GLN A 28 -15.11 40.09 -10.26
C GLN A 28 -14.47 38.77 -10.72
N PRO A 29 -13.19 38.79 -11.15
CA PRO A 29 -12.49 37.58 -11.55
C PRO A 29 -12.34 36.65 -10.33
N ARG A 30 -13.07 35.52 -10.35
CA ARG A 30 -12.91 34.42 -9.39
C ARG A 30 -11.63 33.67 -9.73
N TYR A 31 -10.69 33.63 -8.80
CA TYR A 31 -9.45 32.89 -8.95
C TYR A 31 -9.61 31.44 -8.48
N SER A 32 -8.75 30.53 -8.95
CA SER A 32 -8.86 29.10 -8.64
C SER A 32 -8.72 28.76 -7.14
N TRP A 33 -8.17 29.67 -6.34
CA TRP A 33 -8.12 29.54 -4.88
C TRP A 33 -9.40 29.98 -4.17
N ASP A 34 -10.28 30.75 -4.81
CA ASP A 34 -11.59 31.17 -4.26
C ASP A 34 -12.63 30.02 -4.27
N GLN A 35 -12.29 28.89 -4.89
CA GLN A 35 -13.12 27.68 -5.00
C GLN A 35 -12.58 26.49 -4.20
N ARG A 36 -11.50 26.65 -3.43
CA ARG A 36 -11.01 25.55 -2.59
C ARG A 36 -12.05 25.27 -1.50
N PRO A 37 -12.58 24.04 -1.39
CA PRO A 37 -13.37 23.66 -0.23
C PRO A 37 -12.59 24.02 1.03
N GLN A 38 -13.23 24.67 2.00
CA GLN A 38 -12.59 24.83 3.31
C GLN A 38 -12.48 23.44 3.95
N VAL A 39 -11.25 22.98 4.10
CA VAL A 39 -10.90 21.71 4.73
C VAL A 39 -10.69 22.01 6.21
N ASP A 40 -11.52 21.45 7.10
CA ASP A 40 -11.30 21.56 8.55
C ASP A 40 -10.21 20.57 8.98
N PRO A 41 -9.10 21.01 9.59
CA PRO A 41 -8.07 20.10 10.11
C PRO A 41 -8.61 18.99 11.04
N LYS A 42 -9.73 19.22 11.73
CA LYS A 42 -10.38 18.23 12.60
C LYS A 42 -10.94 17.04 11.84
N ASP A 43 -11.28 17.20 10.58
CA ASP A 43 -11.79 16.09 9.75
C ASP A 43 -10.68 15.08 9.43
N TYR A 44 -9.42 15.49 9.55
CA TYR A 44 -8.22 14.73 9.20
C TYR A 44 -7.33 14.40 10.41
N THR A 45 -7.86 14.60 11.61
CA THR A 45 -7.13 14.36 12.86
C THR A 45 -8.01 13.62 13.86
N PHE A 46 -7.49 12.55 14.45
CA PHE A 46 -8.01 11.99 15.70
C PHE A 46 -6.98 12.23 16.80
N SER A 47 -7.40 12.92 17.85
CA SER A 47 -6.50 13.39 18.91
C SER A 47 -7.13 13.16 20.28
N GLY A 48 -6.40 12.56 21.21
CA GLY A 48 -6.80 12.49 22.62
C GLY A 48 -8.03 11.62 22.91
N LEU A 49 -8.41 10.75 21.97
CA LEU A 49 -9.57 9.86 22.10
C LEU A 49 -9.24 8.72 23.08
N LYS A 50 -10.24 8.31 23.89
CA LYS A 50 -10.09 7.22 24.86
C LYS A 50 -11.30 6.30 24.86
N ASP A 51 -11.06 5.01 24.76
CA ASP A 51 -12.11 3.97 24.82
C ASP A 51 -13.19 4.15 23.72
N GLU A 52 -12.80 4.68 22.57
CA GLU A 52 -13.70 5.02 21.46
C GLU A 52 -13.50 4.12 20.24
N THR A 53 -14.56 4.00 19.43
CA THR A 53 -14.49 3.43 18.08
C THR A 53 -14.83 4.51 17.07
N VAL A 54 -13.85 4.91 16.26
CA VAL A 54 -13.96 6.02 15.30
C VAL A 54 -13.45 5.62 13.93
N GLY A 55 -13.85 6.38 12.90
CA GLY A 55 -13.34 6.11 11.57
C GLY A 55 -13.73 7.14 10.51
N ARG A 56 -13.31 6.83 9.28
CA ARG A 56 -13.66 7.56 8.07
C ARG A 56 -14.17 6.58 7.03
N LEU A 57 -15.33 6.91 6.47
CA LEU A 57 -15.94 6.15 5.38
C LEU A 57 -15.24 6.45 4.04
N PRO A 58 -15.42 5.60 3.02
CA PRO A 58 -14.92 5.86 1.68
C PRO A 58 -15.29 7.26 1.16
N GLY A 59 -14.32 7.95 0.55
CA GLY A 59 -14.45 9.30 0.01
C GLY A 59 -14.36 10.44 1.02
N LYS A 60 -14.18 10.15 2.33
CA LYS A 60 -14.05 11.18 3.37
C LYS A 60 -12.62 11.69 3.56
N VAL A 61 -11.61 10.91 3.22
CA VAL A 61 -10.21 11.35 3.29
C VAL A 61 -9.69 11.78 1.92
N ALA A 62 -10.03 11.04 0.87
CA ALA A 62 -9.77 11.38 -0.53
C ALA A 62 -8.32 11.82 -0.81
N GLY A 63 -7.35 11.10 -0.27
CA GLY A 63 -5.93 11.33 -0.53
C GLY A 63 -5.30 12.48 0.26
N GLN A 64 -6.00 13.05 1.25
CA GLN A 64 -5.41 14.01 2.18
C GLN A 64 -4.48 13.33 3.19
N GLN A 65 -3.67 14.13 3.88
CA GLN A 65 -2.91 13.68 5.05
C GLN A 65 -3.87 13.39 6.21
N PHE A 66 -3.54 12.40 7.06
CA PHE A 66 -4.27 12.10 8.28
C PHE A 66 -3.32 12.02 9.49
N VAL A 67 -3.79 12.41 10.67
CA VAL A 67 -3.01 12.38 11.92
C VAL A 67 -3.79 11.63 12.99
N LEU A 68 -3.13 10.67 13.65
CA LEU A 68 -3.60 10.00 14.86
C LEU A 68 -2.64 10.37 15.99
N GLN A 69 -3.12 10.93 17.08
CA GLN A 69 -2.24 11.32 18.18
C GLN A 69 -2.90 11.13 19.54
N GLU A 70 -2.14 10.66 20.53
CA GLU A 70 -2.57 10.56 21.94
C GLU A 70 -3.85 9.73 22.15
N CYS A 71 -4.12 8.75 21.29
CA CYS A 71 -5.28 7.86 21.41
C CYS A 71 -4.99 6.66 22.33
N GLU A 72 -5.92 6.31 23.20
CA GLU A 72 -5.79 5.20 24.15
C GLU A 72 -6.99 4.25 24.06
N ASN A 73 -6.75 2.94 24.01
CA ASN A 73 -7.81 1.91 23.97
C ASN A 73 -8.83 2.10 22.83
N CYS A 74 -8.42 2.66 21.69
CA CYS A 74 -9.33 3.01 20.60
C CYS A 74 -9.33 1.97 19.47
N ASN A 75 -10.48 1.81 18.81
CA ASN A 75 -10.57 1.15 17.50
C ASN A 75 -10.72 2.23 16.42
N ILE A 76 -9.77 2.32 15.49
CA ILE A 76 -9.67 3.39 14.50
C ILE A 76 -9.69 2.79 13.10
N TYR A 77 -10.65 3.19 12.26
CA TYR A 77 -10.81 2.65 10.91
C TYR A 77 -10.86 3.73 9.85
N ILE A 78 -9.81 3.85 9.04
CA ILE A 78 -9.75 4.78 7.91
C ILE A 78 -10.01 4.01 6.62
N PHE A 79 -11.28 3.90 6.20
CA PHE A 79 -11.71 3.19 4.99
C PHE A 79 -11.55 4.04 3.72
N ASP A 80 -10.43 4.72 3.58
CA ASP A 80 -10.13 5.55 2.42
C ASP A 80 -8.62 5.68 2.19
N HIS A 81 -8.23 6.09 0.97
CA HIS A 81 -6.85 6.37 0.65
C HIS A 81 -6.38 7.71 1.22
N SER A 82 -5.09 7.79 1.57
CA SER A 82 -4.48 8.97 2.19
C SER A 82 -3.13 9.30 1.54
N ALA A 83 -2.67 10.54 1.65
CA ALA A 83 -1.33 10.92 1.20
C ALA A 83 -0.24 10.36 2.13
N THR A 84 -0.37 10.62 3.43
CA THR A 84 0.55 10.19 4.49
C THR A 84 -0.22 10.12 5.80
N ILE A 85 0.20 9.23 6.70
CA ILE A 85 -0.41 9.13 8.03
C ILE A 85 0.68 9.09 9.11
N THR A 86 0.55 9.94 10.13
CA THR A 86 1.37 9.88 11.35
C THR A 86 0.54 9.36 12.51
N ILE A 87 1.13 8.47 13.32
CA ILE A 87 0.51 7.88 14.50
C ILE A 87 1.47 8.11 15.66
N ASP A 88 1.06 8.97 16.59
CA ASP A 88 1.91 9.46 17.68
C ASP A 88 1.30 9.15 19.04
N ASP A 89 2.10 8.64 19.96
CA ASP A 89 1.69 8.45 21.37
C ASP A 89 0.40 7.61 21.55
N CYS A 90 0.11 6.71 20.62
CA CYS A 90 -1.06 5.84 20.71
C CYS A 90 -0.78 4.58 21.53
N THR A 91 -1.69 4.22 22.44
CA THR A 91 -1.56 3.06 23.32
C THR A 91 -2.77 2.13 23.21
N ASN A 92 -2.53 0.81 23.10
CA ASN A 92 -3.56 -0.22 23.07
C ASN A 92 -4.66 0.02 22.01
N CYS A 93 -4.28 0.52 20.83
CA CYS A 93 -5.21 0.82 19.74
C CYS A 93 -5.28 -0.30 18.69
N ARG A 94 -6.46 -0.50 18.09
CA ARG A 94 -6.68 -1.37 16.93
C ARG A 94 -6.95 -0.50 15.71
N ILE A 95 -6.08 -0.57 14.69
CA ILE A 95 -6.04 0.43 13.62
C ILE A 95 -6.14 -0.23 12.24
N PHE A 96 -7.11 0.17 11.44
CA PHE A 96 -7.15 -0.12 10.00
C PHE A 96 -6.84 1.16 9.23
N LEU A 97 -5.84 1.11 8.35
CA LEU A 97 -5.51 2.19 7.42
C LEU A 97 -5.69 1.70 5.98
N GLY A 98 -6.53 2.41 5.23
CA GLY A 98 -6.61 2.26 3.78
C GLY A 98 -5.29 2.62 3.08
N PRO A 99 -5.23 2.50 1.74
CA PRO A 99 -3.99 2.68 0.98
C PRO A 99 -3.37 4.06 1.16
N VAL A 100 -2.13 4.11 1.67
CA VAL A 100 -1.39 5.36 1.90
C VAL A 100 -0.34 5.55 0.81
N LYS A 101 -0.53 6.57 -0.03
CA LYS A 101 0.34 6.85 -1.18
C LYS A 101 1.82 6.99 -0.80
N GLY A 102 2.10 7.63 0.33
CA GLY A 102 3.44 7.87 0.84
C GLY A 102 3.73 7.03 2.09
N SER A 103 4.09 7.72 3.17
CA SER A 103 4.54 7.09 4.40
C SER A 103 3.43 6.88 5.42
N VAL A 104 3.53 5.78 6.16
CA VAL A 104 2.92 5.62 7.48
C VAL A 104 4.04 5.62 8.51
N PHE A 105 3.93 6.51 9.50
CA PHE A 105 4.96 6.67 10.53
C PHE A 105 4.36 6.54 11.92
N PHE A 106 4.72 5.46 12.63
CA PHE A 106 4.43 5.28 14.04
C PHE A 106 5.56 5.85 14.90
N ARG A 107 5.24 6.69 15.88
CA ARG A 107 6.16 7.24 16.87
C ARG A 107 5.59 7.06 18.27
N ASP A 108 6.41 6.59 19.20
CA ASP A 108 6.04 6.47 20.62
C ASP A 108 4.78 5.63 20.89
N CYS A 109 4.43 4.71 19.98
CA CYS A 109 3.22 3.88 20.07
C CYS A 109 3.46 2.56 20.82
N LYS A 110 2.45 2.09 21.56
CA LYS A 110 2.57 0.91 22.43
C LYS A 110 1.36 -0.02 22.33
N ASP A 111 1.61 -1.33 22.29
CA ASP A 111 0.58 -2.38 22.33
C ASP A 111 -0.52 -2.21 21.26
N CYS A 112 -0.17 -1.68 20.08
CA CYS A 112 -1.11 -1.42 18.99
C CYS A 112 -1.14 -2.57 17.98
N LYS A 113 -2.31 -2.84 17.42
CA LYS A 113 -2.50 -3.86 16.38
C LYS A 113 -3.10 -3.25 15.14
N CYS A 114 -2.48 -3.48 13.99
CA CYS A 114 -2.73 -2.66 12.81
C CYS A 114 -2.89 -3.50 11.54
N ILE A 115 -3.69 -3.00 10.60
CA ILE A 115 -3.69 -3.42 9.20
C ILE A 115 -3.36 -2.18 8.38
N VAL A 116 -2.27 -2.23 7.62
CA VAL A 116 -1.69 -1.05 6.96
C VAL A 116 -1.29 -1.37 5.52
N ALA A 117 -1.69 -0.52 4.58
CA ALA A 117 -1.17 -0.52 3.22
C ALA A 117 -0.49 0.83 2.93
N CYS A 118 0.78 0.84 2.56
CA CYS A 118 1.53 2.07 2.34
C CYS A 118 2.68 1.90 1.33
N GLN A 119 3.22 3.01 0.84
CA GLN A 119 4.48 2.98 0.10
C GLN A 119 5.66 2.73 1.04
N GLN A 120 5.75 3.52 2.12
CA GLN A 120 6.84 3.43 3.10
C GLN A 120 6.27 3.22 4.51
N PHE A 121 6.78 2.20 5.21
CA PHE A 121 6.43 1.94 6.61
C PHE A 121 7.62 2.29 7.50
N ARG A 122 7.38 3.12 8.52
CA ARG A 122 8.41 3.56 9.47
C ARG A 122 7.89 3.46 10.90
N THR A 123 8.74 3.02 11.82
CA THR A 123 8.48 3.12 13.25
C THR A 123 9.68 3.72 13.97
N ARG A 124 9.42 4.51 15.01
CA ARG A 124 10.43 4.98 15.94
C ARG A 124 9.89 4.90 17.37
N ASP A 125 10.70 4.47 18.32
CA ASP A 125 10.35 4.47 19.75
C ASP A 125 9.07 3.67 20.08
N CYS A 126 8.78 2.63 19.29
CA CYS A 126 7.55 1.84 19.39
C CYS A 126 7.75 0.53 20.16
N ARG A 127 6.70 0.04 20.83
CA ARG A 127 6.76 -1.23 21.57
C ARG A 127 5.54 -2.12 21.35
N LYS A 128 5.76 -3.39 21.00
CA LYS A 128 4.71 -4.40 20.81
C LYS A 128 3.65 -3.97 19.79
N LEU A 129 4.08 -3.69 18.56
CA LEU A 129 3.15 -3.49 17.45
C LEU A 129 2.98 -4.79 16.67
N GLU A 130 1.73 -5.17 16.40
CA GLU A 130 1.39 -6.34 15.57
C GLU A 130 0.71 -5.84 14.29
N VAL A 131 1.38 -5.95 13.13
CA VAL A 131 0.98 -5.27 11.89
C VAL A 131 0.79 -6.25 10.74
N PHE A 132 -0.40 -6.29 10.16
CA PHE A 132 -0.64 -6.89 8.85
C PHE A 132 -0.35 -5.84 7.77
N LEU A 133 0.73 -6.03 7.02
CA LEU A 133 1.35 -4.98 6.22
C LEU A 133 1.31 -5.30 4.71
N CYS A 134 1.01 -4.27 3.93
CA CYS A 134 1.34 -4.17 2.52
C CYS A 134 2.27 -2.98 2.34
N CYS A 135 3.54 -3.21 2.05
CA CYS A 135 4.53 -2.13 1.91
C CYS A 135 5.26 -2.25 0.58
N ALA A 136 5.25 -1.18 -0.22
CA ALA A 136 5.91 -1.18 -1.51
C ALA A 136 7.44 -1.18 -1.41
N THR A 137 7.98 -0.61 -0.33
CA THR A 137 9.42 -0.58 -0.03
C THR A 137 9.75 -1.39 1.22
N GLN A 138 11.05 -1.59 1.48
CA GLN A 138 11.53 -2.23 2.72
C GLN A 138 10.96 -1.52 3.97
N PRO A 139 10.17 -2.19 4.83
CA PRO A 139 9.69 -1.61 6.08
C PRO A 139 10.85 -1.34 7.03
N ILE A 140 10.79 -0.23 7.75
CA ILE A 140 11.86 0.24 8.63
C ILE A 140 11.37 0.32 10.07
N ILE A 141 12.21 -0.16 11.00
CA ILE A 141 12.06 0.08 12.43
C ILE A 141 13.33 0.75 13.00
N GLU A 142 13.14 1.58 14.03
CA GLU A 142 14.21 2.25 14.76
C GLU A 142 13.81 2.37 16.23
N SER A 143 14.73 2.13 17.16
CA SER A 143 14.53 2.20 18.62
C SER A 143 13.24 1.51 19.09
N SER A 144 12.85 0.41 18.43
CA SER A 144 11.56 -0.24 18.62
C SER A 144 11.74 -1.71 18.99
N THR A 145 10.84 -2.27 19.81
CA THR A 145 10.96 -3.65 20.31
C THR A 145 9.64 -4.41 20.28
N GLY A 146 9.70 -5.73 20.07
CA GLY A 146 8.51 -6.59 20.05
C GLY A 146 7.61 -6.35 18.84
N MET A 147 8.18 -5.91 17.72
CA MET A 147 7.45 -5.67 16.48
C MET A 147 7.09 -7.01 15.81
N LYS A 148 5.88 -7.16 15.29
CA LYS A 148 5.48 -8.37 14.57
C LYS A 148 4.79 -8.03 13.28
N PHE A 149 5.14 -8.73 12.21
CA PHE A 149 4.63 -8.45 10.87
C PHE A 149 3.92 -9.67 10.26
N GLY A 150 2.79 -9.43 9.59
CA GLY A 150 2.05 -10.39 8.78
C GLY A 150 1.70 -9.79 7.42
N CYS A 151 1.31 -10.62 6.45
CA CYS A 151 0.85 -10.10 5.15
C CYS A 151 -0.51 -9.41 5.31
N PHE A 152 -0.71 -8.26 4.65
CA PHE A 152 -2.02 -7.61 4.57
C PHE A 152 -3.12 -8.59 4.11
N GLN A 153 -4.22 -8.63 4.86
CA GLN A 153 -5.38 -9.48 4.58
C GLN A 153 -6.67 -8.72 4.89
N PHE A 154 -7.26 -8.10 3.87
CA PHE A 154 -8.47 -7.30 4.03
C PHE A 154 -9.16 -7.05 2.69
N TYR A 155 -10.48 -6.88 2.74
CA TYR A 155 -11.32 -6.56 1.59
C TYR A 155 -12.50 -5.68 2.00
N TYR A 156 -12.82 -4.70 1.16
CA TYR A 156 -14.13 -4.08 1.01
C TYR A 156 -14.25 -3.55 -0.44
N PRO A 157 -15.47 -3.31 -0.96
CA PRO A 157 -15.69 -3.03 -2.38
C PRO A 157 -14.85 -1.88 -2.97
N GLU A 158 -14.67 -0.80 -2.21
CA GLU A 158 -13.99 0.42 -2.65
C GLU A 158 -12.45 0.30 -2.61
N LEU A 159 -11.92 -0.68 -1.86
CA LEU A 159 -10.49 -0.79 -1.55
C LEU A 159 -9.63 -0.92 -2.82
N ALA A 160 -10.10 -1.65 -3.84
CA ALA A 160 -9.35 -1.82 -5.09
C ALA A 160 -9.12 -0.49 -5.83
N LEU A 161 -10.14 0.38 -5.87
CA LEU A 161 -10.03 1.70 -6.48
C LEU A 161 -9.10 2.60 -5.65
N GLN A 162 -9.20 2.52 -4.33
CA GLN A 162 -8.34 3.29 -3.43
C GLN A 162 -6.85 2.91 -3.54
N PHE A 163 -6.51 1.64 -3.80
CA PHE A 163 -5.14 1.23 -4.11
C PHE A 163 -4.64 1.90 -5.40
N LYS A 164 -5.50 1.94 -6.42
CA LYS A 164 -5.21 2.63 -7.69
C LYS A 164 -5.02 4.14 -7.47
N ASP A 165 -5.90 4.78 -6.71
CA ASP A 165 -5.84 6.23 -6.44
C ASP A 165 -4.60 6.61 -5.61
N ALA A 166 -4.18 5.74 -4.68
CA ALA A 166 -2.92 5.87 -3.96
C ALA A 166 -1.68 5.57 -4.82
N GLY A 167 -1.84 5.06 -6.04
CA GLY A 167 -0.73 4.65 -6.90
C GLY A 167 0.03 3.41 -6.40
N LEU A 168 -0.60 2.60 -5.54
CA LEU A 168 0.00 1.40 -4.98
C LEU A 168 -0.37 0.16 -5.80
N SER A 169 0.64 -0.63 -6.17
CA SER A 169 0.43 -1.94 -6.78
C SER A 169 0.08 -2.97 -5.72
N ILE A 170 -1.01 -3.73 -5.92
CA ILE A 170 -1.38 -4.86 -5.06
C ILE A 170 -0.38 -6.01 -5.11
N PHE A 171 0.54 -5.97 -6.08
CA PHE A 171 1.60 -6.96 -6.26
C PHE A 171 2.94 -6.49 -5.69
N ASN A 172 3.10 -5.24 -5.22
CA ASN A 172 4.36 -4.78 -4.63
C ASN A 172 4.24 -4.82 -3.12
N ASN A 173 4.69 -5.91 -2.51
CA ASN A 173 4.57 -6.10 -1.08
C ASN A 173 5.79 -6.80 -0.45
N THR A 174 6.67 -6.03 0.19
CA THR A 174 7.87 -6.51 0.90
C THR A 174 7.69 -6.56 2.42
N TRP A 175 6.46 -6.85 2.88
CA TRP A 175 6.05 -6.76 4.29
C TRP A 175 6.91 -7.51 5.32
N SER A 176 7.65 -8.54 4.91
CA SER A 176 8.45 -9.40 5.79
C SER A 176 9.95 -9.09 5.79
N ASN A 177 10.44 -8.23 4.89
CA ASN A 177 11.86 -7.88 4.77
C ASN A 177 12.14 -6.61 5.60
N ILE A 178 12.24 -6.74 6.92
CA ILE A 178 12.34 -5.58 7.83
C ILE A 178 13.79 -5.12 7.96
N HIS A 179 14.03 -3.82 7.82
CA HIS A 179 15.30 -3.20 8.17
C HIS A 179 15.21 -2.59 9.58
N ASP A 180 16.12 -3.00 10.46
CA ASP A 180 16.27 -2.45 11.80
C ASP A 180 17.51 -1.55 11.86
N PHE A 181 17.31 -0.26 12.13
CA PHE A 181 18.40 0.72 12.26
C PHE A 181 19.16 0.60 13.59
N THR A 182 18.56 -0.04 14.60
CA THR A 182 19.09 -0.12 15.97
C THR A 182 19.08 -1.57 16.48
N PRO A 183 19.74 -2.50 15.76
CA PRO A 183 19.77 -3.90 16.17
C PRO A 183 20.54 -4.05 17.49
N VAL A 184 20.02 -4.87 18.40
CA VAL A 184 20.69 -5.22 19.66
C VAL A 184 21.26 -6.62 19.55
N SER A 185 22.56 -6.79 19.81
CA SER A 185 23.23 -8.09 19.68
C SER A 185 22.59 -9.16 20.57
N GLY A 186 22.13 -10.26 19.97
CA GLY A 186 21.51 -11.38 20.68
C GLY A 186 20.01 -11.22 20.96
N GLU A 187 19.43 -10.07 20.59
CA GLU A 187 17.98 -9.83 20.67
C GLU A 187 17.39 -9.71 19.27
N ASN A 188 16.10 -10.01 19.14
CA ASN A 188 15.37 -9.79 17.91
C ASN A 188 14.24 -8.78 18.17
N ASN A 189 14.42 -7.57 17.65
CA ASN A 189 13.47 -6.48 17.83
C ASN A 189 12.15 -6.70 17.07
N TRP A 190 12.16 -7.58 16.08
CA TRP A 190 11.00 -7.92 15.28
C TRP A 190 10.87 -9.41 15.00
N SER A 191 9.67 -9.87 14.65
CA SER A 191 9.43 -11.23 14.18
C SER A 191 8.24 -11.26 13.23
N LEU A 192 7.93 -12.43 12.67
CA LEU A 192 6.74 -12.61 11.86
C LEU A 192 5.59 -13.13 12.72
N LEU A 193 4.37 -12.65 12.46
CA LEU A 193 3.15 -13.18 13.05
C LEU A 193 2.96 -14.65 12.66
N PRO A 194 2.27 -15.47 13.47
CA PRO A 194 1.87 -16.82 13.07
C PRO A 194 1.03 -16.81 11.78
N GLU A 195 1.14 -17.87 10.97
CA GLU A 195 0.39 -17.99 9.70
C GLU A 195 -1.11 -18.29 9.91
N ASP A 196 -1.45 -18.92 11.04
CA ASP A 196 -2.79 -19.35 11.42
C ASP A 196 -3.58 -18.30 12.22
N GLY A 197 -2.99 -17.13 12.47
CA GLY A 197 -3.63 -16.05 13.21
C GLY A 197 -4.80 -15.44 12.45
N ALA A 198 -6.02 -15.54 12.99
CA ALA A 198 -7.19 -14.89 12.41
C ALA A 198 -7.05 -13.36 12.55
N VAL A 199 -7.09 -12.64 11.42
CA VAL A 199 -6.95 -11.17 11.37
C VAL A 199 -7.89 -10.46 12.35
N GLN A 200 -9.10 -10.98 12.56
CA GLN A 200 -10.11 -10.40 13.45
C GLN A 200 -9.71 -10.42 14.94
N ASP A 201 -8.86 -11.35 15.36
CA ASP A 201 -8.34 -11.40 16.74
C ASP A 201 -7.36 -10.22 17.00
N PHE A 202 -6.77 -9.71 15.92
CA PHE A 202 -5.84 -8.59 15.96
C PHE A 202 -6.54 -7.27 15.64
N VAL A 203 -7.41 -7.19 14.65
CA VAL A 203 -8.18 -5.98 14.35
C VAL A 203 -9.64 -6.40 14.14
N PRO A 204 -10.52 -6.22 15.14
CA PRO A 204 -11.90 -6.65 15.04
C PRO A 204 -12.63 -5.83 13.98
N LEU A 205 -13.76 -6.34 13.49
CA LEU A 205 -14.66 -5.56 12.64
C LEU A 205 -15.27 -4.40 13.44
N PRO A 206 -15.50 -3.23 12.82
CA PRO A 206 -16.07 -2.09 13.52
C PRO A 206 -17.47 -2.40 14.05
N SER A 207 -17.73 -2.06 15.30
CA SER A 207 -19.02 -2.28 15.98
C SER A 207 -19.96 -1.07 15.94
N SER A 208 -19.44 0.12 15.58
CA SER A 208 -20.21 1.36 15.49
C SER A 208 -21.16 1.37 14.29
N GLU A 209 -22.40 1.83 14.48
CA GLU A 209 -23.41 1.92 13.41
C GLU A 209 -22.94 2.67 12.15
N GLU A 210 -22.15 3.72 12.32
CA GLU A 210 -21.64 4.54 11.22
C GLU A 210 -20.73 3.75 10.27
N LEU A 211 -19.92 2.83 10.81
CA LEU A 211 -18.92 2.07 10.07
C LEU A 211 -19.44 0.71 9.58
N LYS A 212 -20.57 0.22 10.11
CA LYS A 212 -21.20 -1.05 9.69
C LYS A 212 -21.61 -1.06 8.21
N GLY A 213 -21.77 0.11 7.58
CA GLY A 213 -22.06 0.21 6.16
C GLY A 213 -20.96 -0.34 5.24
N VAL A 214 -19.72 -0.41 5.71
CA VAL A 214 -18.59 -0.92 4.93
C VAL A 214 -18.60 -2.45 4.93
N ARG A 215 -18.72 -3.05 3.74
CA ARG A 215 -18.82 -4.51 3.57
C ARG A 215 -17.46 -5.19 3.65
N ILE A 216 -16.99 -5.41 4.87
CA ILE A 216 -15.65 -5.94 5.14
C ILE A 216 -15.62 -7.46 5.02
N SER A 217 -14.52 -7.98 4.49
CA SER A 217 -14.11 -9.37 4.66
C SER A 217 -12.64 -9.44 5.01
N THR A 218 -12.30 -10.31 5.96
CA THR A 218 -10.92 -10.65 6.33
C THR A 218 -10.56 -12.06 5.90
N ASP A 219 -11.29 -12.64 4.95
CA ASP A 219 -10.98 -13.95 4.38
C ASP A 219 -9.76 -13.83 3.46
N ALA A 220 -8.80 -14.75 3.59
CA ALA A 220 -7.59 -14.80 2.77
C ALA A 220 -7.90 -14.85 1.27
N THR A 221 -8.94 -15.59 0.87
CA THR A 221 -9.36 -15.75 -0.53
C THR A 221 -10.00 -14.49 -1.11
N ARG A 222 -10.53 -13.61 -0.26
CA ARG A 222 -11.18 -12.35 -0.68
C ARG A 222 -10.25 -11.15 -0.61
N SER A 223 -9.08 -11.29 0.01
CA SER A 223 -8.14 -10.18 0.19
C SER A 223 -7.78 -9.49 -1.12
N ILE A 224 -7.75 -8.15 -1.10
CA ILE A 224 -7.26 -7.35 -2.24
C ILE A 224 -5.76 -7.58 -2.45
N ILE A 225 -4.99 -7.79 -1.40
CA ILE A 225 -3.58 -8.18 -1.53
C ILE A 225 -3.52 -9.71 -1.51
N PRO A 226 -2.95 -10.37 -2.54
CA PRO A 226 -2.78 -11.81 -2.48
C PRO A 226 -1.86 -12.16 -1.29
N ILE A 227 -2.28 -13.13 -0.49
CA ILE A 227 -1.51 -13.54 0.69
C ILE A 227 -0.20 -14.17 0.25
N THR A 228 0.91 -13.62 0.76
CA THR A 228 2.30 -13.99 0.45
C THR A 228 3.00 -14.46 1.72
N ARG A 229 3.98 -15.37 1.60
CA ARG A 229 4.79 -15.83 2.75
C ARG A 229 6.06 -15.03 2.94
N GLY A 230 6.54 -14.31 1.93
CA GLY A 230 7.70 -13.46 2.04
C GLY A 230 8.92 -14.25 2.53
N GLN A 231 9.57 -13.79 3.61
CA GLN A 231 10.80 -14.35 4.17
C GLN A 231 10.56 -15.47 5.21
N ARG A 232 9.38 -16.09 5.21
CA ARG A 232 9.13 -17.27 6.06
C ARG A 232 9.96 -18.46 5.59
N GLN A 233 10.14 -19.43 6.48
CA GLN A 233 10.83 -20.68 6.14
C GLN A 233 10.03 -21.45 5.07
N LYS A 234 10.72 -21.73 3.96
CA LYS A 234 10.21 -22.50 2.83
C LYS A 234 10.13 -23.99 3.19
N SER A 235 9.12 -24.68 2.67
CA SER A 235 8.96 -26.14 2.85
C SER A 235 9.71 -26.94 1.79
N SER A 236 10.02 -26.32 0.64
CA SER A 236 10.75 -26.92 -0.47
C SER A 236 11.89 -26.01 -0.92
N ASP A 237 12.92 -26.59 -1.53
CA ASP A 237 13.99 -25.85 -2.22
C ASP A 237 13.63 -25.47 -3.66
N GLU A 238 12.55 -26.04 -4.20
CA GLU A 238 12.09 -25.77 -5.56
C GLU A 238 11.27 -24.48 -5.63
N SER A 239 11.68 -23.59 -6.52
CA SER A 239 10.94 -22.37 -6.84
C SER A 239 10.52 -22.40 -8.31
N CYS A 240 9.53 -21.60 -8.68
CA CYS A 240 9.09 -21.40 -10.05
C CYS A 240 8.78 -19.92 -10.25
N LEU A 241 9.37 -19.29 -11.27
CA LEU A 241 9.03 -17.93 -11.67
C LEU A 241 7.98 -17.97 -12.78
N ALA A 242 6.89 -17.22 -12.61
CA ALA A 242 5.90 -16.98 -13.66
C ALA A 242 5.72 -15.48 -13.93
N VAL A 243 6.13 -14.99 -15.10
CA VAL A 243 6.04 -13.58 -15.50
C VAL A 243 4.91 -13.36 -16.50
N LEU A 244 3.95 -12.53 -16.11
CA LEU A 244 2.83 -12.07 -16.93
C LEU A 244 3.14 -10.68 -17.49
N PHE A 245 3.06 -10.54 -18.81
CA PHE A 245 3.29 -9.27 -19.49
C PHE A 245 2.07 -8.35 -19.41
N ALA A 246 2.29 -7.04 -19.53
CA ALA A 246 1.22 -6.03 -19.52
C ALA A 246 0.14 -6.32 -20.57
N GLY A 247 -1.10 -6.16 -20.16
CA GLY A 247 -2.31 -6.30 -20.96
C GLY A 247 -3.54 -6.03 -20.09
N ASP A 248 -4.71 -5.88 -20.74
CA ASP A 248 -5.96 -5.51 -20.06
C ASP A 248 -6.39 -6.53 -18.99
N TYR A 249 -5.97 -7.79 -19.15
CA TYR A 249 -6.34 -8.90 -18.28
C TYR A 249 -5.21 -9.34 -17.34
N THR A 250 -4.04 -8.69 -17.32
CA THR A 250 -2.86 -9.18 -16.56
C THR A 250 -3.15 -9.38 -15.07
N THR A 251 -3.85 -8.44 -14.43
CA THR A 251 -4.21 -8.57 -13.01
C THR A 251 -5.18 -9.73 -12.76
N ALA A 252 -6.16 -9.92 -13.63
CA ALA A 252 -7.12 -11.03 -13.52
C ALA A 252 -6.42 -12.37 -13.76
N ASN A 253 -5.55 -12.44 -14.78
CA ASN A 253 -4.77 -13.62 -15.10
C ASN A 253 -3.79 -13.98 -13.98
N ALA A 254 -3.13 -12.99 -13.36
CA ALA A 254 -2.25 -13.22 -12.22
C ALA A 254 -3.02 -13.79 -11.03
N ARG A 255 -4.20 -13.23 -10.69
CA ARG A 255 -5.05 -13.79 -9.64
C ARG A 255 -5.51 -15.20 -9.95
N LYS A 256 -5.97 -15.45 -11.18
CA LYS A 256 -6.41 -16.78 -11.60
C LYS A 256 -5.25 -17.77 -11.52
N LEU A 257 -4.05 -17.42 -11.98
CA LEU A 257 -2.89 -18.30 -11.91
C LEU A 257 -2.52 -18.60 -10.45
N ILE A 258 -2.57 -17.60 -9.56
CA ILE A 258 -2.42 -17.81 -8.12
C ILE A 258 -3.43 -18.82 -7.58
N ASP A 259 -4.71 -18.66 -7.90
CA ASP A 259 -5.78 -19.52 -7.39
C ASP A 259 -5.66 -20.96 -7.92
N GLU A 260 -5.39 -21.13 -9.22
CA GLU A 260 -5.19 -22.43 -9.86
C GLU A 260 -3.97 -23.17 -9.28
N VAL A 261 -2.83 -22.49 -9.11
CA VAL A 261 -1.61 -23.11 -8.56
C VAL A 261 -1.81 -23.55 -7.10
N ILE A 262 -2.51 -22.75 -6.29
CA ILE A 262 -2.85 -23.17 -4.91
C ILE A 262 -3.82 -24.35 -4.89
N SER A 263 -4.79 -24.36 -5.80
CA SER A 263 -5.87 -25.36 -5.75
C SER A 263 -5.50 -26.70 -6.38
N VAL A 264 -4.73 -26.69 -7.48
CA VAL A 264 -4.44 -27.87 -8.30
C VAL A 264 -3.07 -28.45 -7.99
N ALA A 265 -2.06 -27.59 -7.82
CA ALA A 265 -0.71 -28.09 -7.74
C ALA A 265 -0.38 -28.58 -6.32
N PHE A 266 -0.91 -27.99 -5.23
CA PHE A 266 -0.41 -28.30 -3.87
C PHE A 266 -1.24 -27.80 -2.67
N PRO A 267 -1.49 -28.64 -1.65
CA PRO A 267 -1.89 -28.18 -0.31
C PRO A 267 -0.74 -27.60 0.54
N ALA A 268 0.52 -27.76 0.13
CA ALA A 268 1.74 -27.50 0.94
C ALA A 268 2.69 -26.42 0.38
N VAL A 269 2.24 -25.67 -0.62
CA VAL A 269 3.02 -24.72 -1.43
C VAL A 269 2.34 -23.38 -1.36
N SER A 270 2.91 -22.47 -0.58
CA SER A 270 2.33 -21.15 -0.43
C SER A 270 3.37 -20.06 -0.29
N ASP A 271 4.60 -20.26 -0.77
CA ASP A 271 5.44 -19.08 -0.97
C ASP A 271 5.02 -18.41 -2.25
N LYS A 272 4.12 -17.45 -2.09
CA LYS A 272 3.96 -16.38 -3.07
C LYS A 272 4.91 -15.28 -2.63
N LEU A 273 5.84 -14.90 -3.48
CA LEU A 273 6.33 -13.52 -3.46
C LEU A 273 5.78 -12.86 -4.73
N ASN A 274 5.02 -11.79 -4.51
CA ASN A 274 4.52 -10.99 -5.60
C ASN A 274 5.43 -9.77 -5.72
N TRP A 275 5.77 -9.47 -6.96
CA TRP A 275 6.28 -8.16 -7.34
C TRP A 275 5.70 -7.77 -8.70
N LYS A 276 5.52 -6.47 -8.89
CA LYS A 276 5.27 -5.82 -10.17
C LYS A 276 6.41 -4.82 -10.39
N VAL A 277 7.31 -5.20 -11.28
CA VAL A 277 8.16 -4.24 -11.97
C VAL A 277 7.37 -3.84 -13.20
N SER A 278 6.75 -2.67 -13.17
CA SER A 278 6.10 -2.14 -14.37
C SER A 278 7.08 -2.20 -15.54
N PRO A 279 6.77 -2.90 -16.65
CA PRO A 279 5.43 -3.26 -17.11
C PRO A 279 4.93 -4.69 -16.84
N VAL A 280 5.67 -5.55 -16.13
CA VAL A 280 5.30 -6.95 -15.88
C VAL A 280 4.78 -7.20 -14.46
N VAL A 281 3.99 -8.25 -14.29
CA VAL A 281 3.68 -8.86 -12.97
C VAL A 281 4.42 -10.17 -12.92
N ALA A 282 5.10 -10.49 -11.83
CA ALA A 282 5.42 -11.89 -11.63
C ALA A 282 5.24 -12.39 -10.23
N LEU A 283 5.25 -13.72 -10.24
CA LEU A 283 4.83 -14.59 -9.19
C LEU A 283 5.96 -15.59 -9.01
N GLU A 284 6.53 -15.61 -7.83
CA GLU A 284 7.34 -16.74 -7.38
C GLU A 284 6.40 -17.72 -6.67
N PHE A 285 6.46 -18.99 -7.06
CA PHE A 285 5.82 -20.11 -6.37
C PHE A 285 6.91 -21.01 -5.78
N ASN A 286 6.71 -21.59 -4.60
CA ASN A 286 7.66 -22.53 -3.97
C ASN A 286 7.01 -23.85 -3.57
N GLY A 287 7.60 -24.96 -3.99
CA GLY A 287 7.03 -26.28 -3.77
C GLY A 287 7.61 -27.39 -4.63
N ASP A 288 7.56 -28.63 -4.13
CA ASP A 288 8.04 -29.80 -4.87
C ASP A 288 7.18 -30.04 -6.13
N GLY A 289 7.70 -29.83 -7.33
CA GLY A 289 6.94 -29.86 -8.58
C GLY A 289 6.27 -28.53 -8.94
N ALA A 290 6.63 -27.42 -8.29
CA ALA A 290 6.12 -26.09 -8.60
C ALA A 290 6.31 -25.71 -10.08
N VAL A 291 7.45 -26.10 -10.69
CA VAL A 291 7.71 -25.79 -12.10
C VAL A 291 6.76 -26.55 -13.02
N GLU A 292 6.68 -27.87 -12.87
CA GLU A 292 5.80 -28.72 -13.70
C GLU A 292 4.32 -28.35 -13.53
N GLY A 293 3.89 -28.15 -12.28
CA GLY A 293 2.51 -27.74 -11.97
C GLY A 293 2.16 -26.38 -12.59
N CYS A 294 3.05 -25.39 -12.47
CA CYS A 294 2.83 -24.08 -13.06
C CYS A 294 2.81 -24.13 -14.60
N GLN A 295 3.72 -24.88 -15.22
CA GLN A 295 3.73 -25.07 -16.68
C GLN A 295 2.44 -25.73 -17.18
N SER A 296 1.98 -26.79 -16.50
CA SER A 296 0.74 -27.49 -16.83
C SER A 296 -0.46 -26.54 -16.80
N ILE A 297 -0.62 -25.79 -15.70
CA ILE A 297 -1.70 -24.82 -15.54
C ILE A 297 -1.64 -23.73 -16.61
N VAL A 298 -0.45 -23.19 -16.90
CA VAL A 298 -0.28 -22.17 -17.95
C VAL A 298 -0.66 -22.71 -19.33
N ASN A 299 -0.27 -23.94 -19.65
CA ASN A 299 -0.60 -24.57 -20.94
C ASN A 299 -2.10 -24.88 -21.09
N GLU A 300 -2.76 -25.35 -20.02
CA GLU A 300 -4.17 -25.73 -20.06
C GLU A 300 -5.11 -24.52 -19.96
N VAL A 301 -4.85 -23.63 -19.01
CA VAL A 301 -5.77 -22.53 -18.65
C VAL A 301 -5.48 -21.26 -19.43
N PHE A 302 -4.21 -21.05 -19.83
CA PHE A 302 -3.73 -19.80 -20.43
C PHE A 302 -3.15 -20.00 -21.85
N SER A 303 -3.61 -21.01 -22.59
CA SER A 303 -3.11 -21.44 -23.92
C SER A 303 -3.00 -20.35 -25.01
N GLY A 304 -3.62 -19.18 -24.83
CA GLY A 304 -3.50 -18.02 -25.73
C GLY A 304 -2.76 -16.80 -25.14
N THR A 305 -2.29 -16.88 -23.89
CA THR A 305 -1.62 -15.77 -23.19
C THR A 305 -0.13 -16.06 -23.08
N LYS A 306 0.69 -15.09 -23.48
CA LYS A 306 2.14 -15.20 -23.27
C LYS A 306 2.45 -15.01 -21.79
N ILE A 307 2.91 -16.07 -21.13
CA ILE A 307 3.40 -16.07 -19.76
C ILE A 307 4.74 -16.79 -19.81
N PHE A 308 5.80 -16.15 -19.30
CA PHE A 308 7.06 -16.85 -19.06
C PHE A 308 6.89 -17.70 -17.81
N VAL A 309 7.34 -18.95 -17.88
CA VAL A 309 7.42 -19.85 -16.72
C VAL A 309 8.83 -20.43 -16.72
N SER A 310 9.44 -20.58 -15.54
CA SER A 310 10.73 -21.27 -15.42
C SER A 310 10.72 -22.61 -16.15
N GLU A 311 11.83 -22.96 -16.80
CA GLU A 311 11.93 -24.14 -17.65
C GLU A 311 12.04 -25.43 -16.83
N ASP A 312 12.85 -25.40 -15.77
CA ASP A 312 13.13 -26.56 -14.93
C ASP A 312 13.54 -26.14 -13.51
N LYS A 313 13.51 -27.09 -12.56
CA LYS A 313 13.86 -26.86 -11.15
C LYS A 313 15.27 -26.28 -10.96
N THR A 314 16.24 -26.65 -11.80
CA THR A 314 17.64 -26.24 -11.63
C THR A 314 17.91 -24.81 -12.09
N SER A 315 17.14 -24.33 -13.08
CA SER A 315 17.23 -22.96 -13.59
C SER A 315 16.32 -21.98 -12.85
N ALA A 316 15.23 -22.45 -12.24
CA ALA A 316 14.20 -21.59 -11.67
C ALA A 316 14.69 -20.66 -10.54
N SER A 317 15.56 -21.13 -9.65
CA SER A 317 16.14 -20.27 -8.59
C SER A 317 16.94 -19.11 -9.18
N ARG A 318 17.70 -19.37 -10.24
CA ARG A 318 18.46 -18.35 -10.97
C ARG A 318 17.53 -17.39 -11.71
N ASP A 319 16.41 -17.85 -12.25
CA ASP A 319 15.41 -16.97 -12.89
C ASP A 319 14.84 -15.98 -11.87
N VAL A 320 14.48 -16.49 -10.69
CA VAL A 320 13.97 -15.70 -9.55
C VAL A 320 15.01 -14.67 -9.11
N ASP A 321 16.25 -15.09 -8.84
CA ASP A 321 17.34 -14.20 -8.40
C ASP A 321 17.66 -13.11 -9.45
N ASN A 322 17.78 -13.50 -10.72
CA ASN A 322 18.02 -12.56 -11.81
C ASN A 322 16.90 -11.53 -11.91
N PHE A 323 15.65 -11.97 -11.71
CA PHE A 323 14.55 -11.06 -11.72
C PHE A 323 14.62 -10.07 -10.55
N TYR A 324 14.78 -10.54 -9.31
CA TYR A 324 14.86 -9.67 -8.14
C TYR A 324 15.98 -8.65 -8.26
N ASN A 325 17.16 -9.07 -8.72
CA ASN A 325 18.28 -8.16 -8.94
C ASN A 325 17.92 -7.04 -9.95
N PHE A 326 17.26 -7.39 -11.05
CA PHE A 326 16.79 -6.39 -12.02
C PHE A 326 15.72 -5.47 -11.43
N ALA A 327 14.76 -6.03 -10.69
CA ALA A 327 13.66 -5.31 -10.05
C ALA A 327 14.17 -4.26 -9.06
N ASP A 328 15.07 -4.68 -8.17
CA ASP A 328 15.64 -3.84 -7.14
C ASP A 328 16.49 -2.72 -7.75
N MET A 329 17.24 -3.00 -8.81
CA MET A 329 17.97 -1.97 -9.55
C MET A 329 17.05 -0.93 -10.21
N GLN A 330 15.85 -1.31 -10.68
CA GLN A 330 14.89 -0.37 -11.26
C GLN A 330 14.10 0.41 -10.21
N MET A 331 13.80 -0.20 -9.07
CA MET A 331 12.99 0.41 -8.00
C MET A 331 13.81 1.18 -6.96
N GLY A 332 15.12 0.92 -6.88
CA GLY A 332 16.06 1.60 -5.98
C GLY A 332 16.61 2.94 -6.49
N MET A 333 16.13 3.43 -7.64
CA MET A 333 16.42 4.77 -8.18
C MET A 333 15.29 5.76 -7.93
#